data_AF-A0A2R6AJE5-F1
#
_entry.id   AF-A0A2R6AJE5-F1
#
_cell.length_a   1.000
_cell.length_b   1.000
_cell.length_c   1.000
_cell.angle_alpha   90.00
_cell.angle_beta   90.00
_cell.angle_gamma   90.00
#
_symmetry.space_group_name_H-M   'P 1'
#
loop_
_entity.id
_entity.type
_entity.pdbx_description
1 polymer ?
#
loop_
_entity_poly.entity_id
_entity_poly.type
_entity_poly.pdbx_seq_one_letter_code
_entity_poly.pdbx_strand_id
1 'polypeptide(L)'
;MSRGGLVPARILCDVLGIMDLVSVKVEHWYVTGEHTERAVIKYPLNADLTGKKVLVVDDITDTGSSLTETVKHVSTLNPLSVKTATMQHLIQSSFKPDFTGEVVKDWAWFIYPWNFYEDLSNLTLRLLRNHPELKGDPEELSAWFRRYYGIRVSRKRLREAASMLCERGLTKWEGKALVLA
;
A
#
# COMPACT_ATOMS: atom_id res chain seq x y z
N MET A 1 9.89 2.69 4.55
CA MET A 1 8.64 3.38 4.94
C MET A 1 7.62 2.31 5.28
N SER A 2 6.85 2.47 6.35
CA SER A 2 5.87 1.45 6.75
C SER A 2 4.44 1.85 6.34
N ARG A 3 3.63 0.91 5.84
CA ARG A 3 3.86 -0.55 5.81
C ARG A 3 4.52 -1.08 4.51
N GLY A 4 4.28 -0.42 3.37
CA GLY A 4 4.64 -0.93 2.04
C GLY A 4 6.12 -1.29 1.88
N GLY A 5 6.99 -0.36 2.23
CA GLY A 5 8.45 -0.55 2.18
C GLY A 5 9.06 -1.59 3.11
N LEU A 6 8.33 -2.21 4.06
CA LEU A 6 8.94 -3.14 5.03
C LEU A 6 9.52 -4.39 4.38
N VAL A 7 8.77 -5.02 3.47
CA VAL A 7 9.21 -6.23 2.76
C VAL A 7 10.39 -5.93 1.82
N PRO A 8 10.31 -4.95 0.89
CA PRO A 8 11.45 -4.65 0.03
C PRO A 8 12.67 -4.17 0.81
N ALA A 9 12.51 -3.40 1.89
CA ALA A 9 13.64 -2.99 2.73
C ALA A 9 14.34 -4.19 3.36
N ARG A 10 13.59 -5.16 3.89
CA ARG A 10 14.21 -6.37 4.46
C ARG A 10 14.93 -7.18 3.38
N ILE A 11 14.39 -7.32 2.17
CA ILE A 11 15.08 -8.02 1.07
C ILE A 11 16.39 -7.30 0.73
N LEU A 12 16.37 -5.97 0.62
CA LEU A 12 17.58 -5.18 0.36
C LEU A 12 18.61 -5.31 1.47
N CYS A 13 18.20 -5.35 2.74
CA CYS A 13 19.10 -5.61 3.86
C CYS A 13 19.86 -6.93 3.70
N ASP A 14 19.18 -7.97 3.20
CA ASP A 14 19.78 -9.29 3.00
C ASP A 14 20.83 -9.25 1.90
N VAL A 15 20.45 -8.72 0.74
CA VAL A 15 21.29 -8.69 -0.46
C VAL A 15 22.49 -7.75 -0.30
N LEU A 16 22.32 -6.63 0.42
CA LEU A 16 23.35 -5.60 0.58
C LEU A 16 24.16 -5.73 1.88
N GLY A 17 23.82 -6.70 2.74
CA GLY A 17 24.49 -6.88 4.05
C GLY A 17 24.24 -5.73 5.03
N ILE A 18 23.06 -5.11 5.00
CA ILE A 18 22.69 -4.01 5.89
C ILE A 18 22.00 -4.59 7.13
N MET A 19 22.61 -4.38 8.30
CA MET A 19 22.10 -4.88 9.58
C MET A 19 21.12 -3.91 10.25
N ASP A 20 21.32 -2.61 10.05
CA ASP A 20 20.50 -1.56 10.66
C ASP A 20 19.25 -1.30 9.81
N LEU A 21 18.09 -1.74 10.28
CA LEU A 21 16.79 -1.46 9.66
C LEU A 21 15.87 -0.73 10.65
N VAL A 22 15.51 0.51 10.29
CA VAL A 22 14.52 1.32 11.02
C VAL A 22 13.32 1.58 10.13
N SER A 23 12.15 1.79 10.74
CA SER A 23 10.91 2.06 10.00
C SER A 23 10.23 3.33 10.49
N VAL A 24 9.62 4.06 9.56
CA VAL A 24 8.83 5.26 9.84
C VAL A 24 7.43 5.06 9.28
N LYS A 25 6.42 5.31 10.12
CA LYS A 25 5.01 5.19 9.74
C LYS A 25 4.55 6.46 9.05
N VAL A 26 4.16 6.30 7.79
CA VAL A 26 3.54 7.37 6.98
C VAL A 26 2.03 7.11 6.88
N GLU A 27 1.24 8.15 7.03
CA GLU A 27 -0.21 8.15 6.82
C GLU A 27 -0.60 9.20 5.79
N HIS A 28 -1.67 8.93 5.07
CA HIS A 28 -2.25 9.86 4.12
C HIS A 28 -3.52 10.43 4.72
N TRP A 29 -3.56 11.75 4.85
CA TRP A 29 -4.71 12.48 5.37
C TRP A 29 -5.37 13.28 4.26
N TYR A 30 -6.69 13.17 4.17
CA TYR A 30 -7.48 14.05 3.34
C TYR A 30 -7.85 15.29 4.15
N VAL A 31 -7.45 16.47 3.69
CA VAL A 31 -7.90 17.72 4.30
C VAL A 31 -9.32 17.98 3.79
N THR A 32 -10.31 17.90 4.70
CA THR A 32 -11.71 18.18 4.40
C THR A 32 -11.85 19.58 3.80
N GLY A 33 -12.39 19.66 2.57
CA GLY A 33 -12.62 20.93 1.87
C GLY A 33 -11.56 21.31 0.84
N GLU A 34 -10.39 20.66 0.81
CA GLU A 34 -9.32 21.00 -0.15
C GLU A 34 -9.04 19.91 -1.18
N HIS A 35 -9.64 18.71 -1.08
CA HIS A 35 -9.34 17.54 -1.93
C HIS A 35 -7.83 17.20 -2.04
N THR A 36 -7.00 17.75 -1.15
CA THR A 36 -5.56 17.52 -1.14
C THR A 36 -5.23 16.40 -0.17
N GLU A 37 -4.62 15.34 -0.69
CA GLU A 37 -4.05 14.26 0.11
C GLU A 37 -2.65 14.66 0.57
N ARG A 38 -2.40 14.66 1.88
CA ARG A 38 -1.10 14.98 2.45
C ARG A 38 -0.52 13.78 3.19
N ALA A 39 0.73 13.45 2.87
CA ALA A 39 1.51 12.48 3.62
C ALA A 39 1.99 13.11 4.94
N VAL A 40 1.86 12.36 6.04
CA VAL A 40 2.22 12.78 7.40
C VAL A 40 3.01 11.67 8.09
N ILE A 41 4.10 12.03 8.76
CA ILE A 41 4.82 11.12 9.65
C ILE A 41 4.03 10.99 10.95
N LYS A 42 3.43 9.82 11.20
CA LYS A 42 2.60 9.59 12.39
C LYS A 42 3.42 9.54 13.67
N TYR A 43 4.52 8.79 13.62
CA TYR A 43 5.45 8.61 14.72
C TYR A 43 6.84 9.00 14.22
N PRO A 44 7.33 10.21 14.54
CA PRO A 44 8.64 10.67 14.12
C PRO A 44 9.72 9.67 14.50
N LEU A 45 10.61 9.37 13.56
CA LEU A 45 11.74 8.49 13.82
C LEU A 45 12.64 9.12 14.88
N ASN A 46 12.91 8.38 15.96
CA ASN A 46 13.81 8.76 17.02
C ASN A 46 15.06 7.88 16.97
N ALA A 47 15.95 8.18 16.04
CA ALA A 47 17.22 7.47 15.84
C ALA A 47 18.33 8.47 15.50
N ASP A 48 19.54 8.24 16.01
CA ASP A 48 20.71 9.02 15.59
C ASP A 48 21.23 8.49 14.25
N LEU A 49 21.04 9.31 13.21
CA LEU A 49 21.51 9.03 11.87
C LEU A 49 22.76 9.85 11.52
N THR A 50 23.37 10.54 12.49
CA THR A 50 24.48 11.46 12.25
C THR A 50 25.62 10.77 11.52
N GLY A 51 26.00 11.30 10.35
CA GLY A 51 27.09 10.76 9.54
C GLY A 51 26.78 9.42 8.83
N LYS A 52 25.56 8.88 8.93
CA LYS A 52 25.15 7.64 8.26
C LYS A 52 24.73 7.90 6.81
N LYS A 53 24.98 6.94 5.91
CA LYS A 53 24.36 6.93 4.57
C LYS A 53 23.04 6.17 4.67
N VAL A 54 21.94 6.85 4.41
CA VAL A 54 20.59 6.31 4.62
C VAL A 54 19.93 6.01 3.28
N LEU A 55 19.36 4.81 3.17
CA LEU A 55 18.51 4.41 2.05
C LEU A 55 17.06 4.33 2.53
N VAL A 56 16.21 5.24 2.04
CA VAL A 56 14.77 5.22 2.27
C VAL A 56 14.12 4.32 1.23
N VAL A 57 13.41 3.29 1.69
CA VAL A 57 12.81 2.28 0.82
C VAL A 57 11.29 2.29 0.92
N ASP A 58 10.59 2.23 -0.20
CA ASP A 58 9.15 1.95 -0.28
C ASP A 58 8.82 0.91 -1.36
N ASP A 59 7.58 0.43 -1.44
CA ASP A 59 7.16 -0.50 -2.50
C ASP A 59 6.94 0.23 -3.84
N ILE A 60 6.15 1.31 -3.85
CA ILE A 60 5.86 2.09 -5.05
C ILE A 60 6.01 3.60 -4.84
N THR A 61 6.43 4.30 -5.89
CA THR A 61 6.30 5.76 -5.98
C THR A 61 5.17 6.12 -6.93
N ASP A 62 3.98 6.39 -6.37
CA ASP A 62 2.82 6.90 -7.12
C ASP A 62 2.85 8.43 -7.23
N THR A 63 2.20 9.16 -6.32
CA THR A 63 2.24 10.64 -6.35
C THR A 63 3.59 11.21 -5.92
N GLY A 64 4.34 10.47 -5.09
CA GLY A 64 5.64 10.86 -4.55
C GLY A 64 5.57 11.61 -3.20
N SER A 65 4.37 11.90 -2.68
CA SER A 65 4.17 12.67 -1.45
C SER A 65 4.80 12.00 -0.23
N SER A 66 4.67 10.69 -0.11
CA SER A 66 5.18 9.90 1.03
C SER A 66 6.71 9.90 1.10
N LEU A 67 7.37 9.74 -0.04
CA LEU A 67 8.83 9.83 -0.14
C LEU A 67 9.31 11.24 0.15
N THR A 68 8.62 12.27 -0.38
CA THR A 68 8.95 13.67 -0.12
C THR A 68 8.94 13.99 1.37
N GLU A 69 7.86 13.64 2.07
CA GLU A 69 7.75 13.90 3.51
C GLU A 69 8.75 13.06 4.32
N THR A 70 8.98 11.81 3.91
CA THR A 70 9.94 10.94 4.60
C THR A 70 11.38 11.43 4.43
N VAL A 71 11.80 11.81 3.22
CA VAL A 71 13.15 12.34 2.98
C VAL A 71 13.36 13.63 3.75
N LYS A 72 12.34 14.51 3.77
CA LYS A 72 12.37 15.73 4.58
C LYS A 72 12.57 15.41 6.07
N HIS A 73 11.80 14.48 6.63
CA HIS A 73 11.94 14.04 8.02
C HIS A 73 13.31 13.42 8.31
N VAL A 74 13.78 12.49 7.47
CA VAL A 74 15.08 11.83 7.66
C VAL A 74 16.25 12.82 7.57
N SER A 75 16.14 13.83 6.71
CA SER A 75 17.18 14.84 6.52
C SER A 75 17.38 15.74 7.75
N THR A 76 16.38 15.85 8.65
CA THR A 76 16.54 16.61 9.91
C THR A 76 17.36 15.85 10.97
N LEU A 77 17.67 14.57 10.73
CA LEU A 77 18.43 13.70 11.64
C LEU A 77 19.93 13.64 11.31
N ASN A 78 20.45 14.64 10.59
CA ASN A 78 21.85 14.82 10.21
C ASN A 78 22.57 13.64 9.50
N PRO A 79 21.91 12.88 8.59
CA PRO A 79 22.61 11.85 7.82
C PRO A 79 23.71 12.44 6.92
N LEU A 80 24.74 11.66 6.63
CA LEU A 80 25.77 12.02 5.64
C LEU A 80 25.17 12.15 4.24
N SER A 81 24.21 11.29 3.92
CA SER A 81 23.47 11.34 2.65
C SER A 81 22.18 10.56 2.77
N VAL A 82 21.15 10.98 2.03
CA VAL A 82 19.88 10.27 1.90
C VAL A 82 19.68 9.89 0.44
N LYS A 83 19.37 8.62 0.19
CA LYS A 83 18.97 8.08 -1.11
C LYS A 83 17.63 7.37 -0.98
N THR A 84 16.95 7.20 -2.10
CA THR A 84 15.61 6.60 -2.17
C THR A 84 15.57 5.42 -3.13
N ALA A 85 14.84 4.37 -2.75
CA ALA A 85 14.63 3.19 -3.60
C ALA A 85 13.17 2.72 -3.54
N THR A 86 12.60 2.38 -4.69
CA THR A 86 11.29 1.72 -4.76
C THR A 86 11.30 0.52 -5.70
N MET A 87 10.36 -0.41 -5.53
CA MET A 87 10.21 -1.50 -6.49
C MET A 87 9.65 -0.98 -7.81
N GLN A 88 8.63 -0.12 -7.75
CA GLN A 88 7.98 0.47 -8.91
C GLN A 88 7.94 2.00 -8.82
N HIS A 89 8.10 2.67 -9.95
CA HIS A 89 7.97 4.12 -10.06
C HIS A 89 7.04 4.49 -11.21
N LEU A 90 5.95 5.19 -10.89
CA LEU A 90 5.04 5.73 -11.89
C LEU A 90 5.63 7.02 -12.47
N ILE A 91 5.74 7.10 -13.81
CA ILE A 91 6.38 8.22 -14.51
C ILE A 91 5.71 9.59 -14.25
N GLN A 92 4.46 9.58 -13.81
CA GLN A 92 3.68 10.78 -13.51
C GLN A 92 3.95 11.33 -12.10
N SER A 93 4.75 10.62 -11.31
CA SER A 93 5.09 11.05 -9.95
C SER A 93 5.82 12.40 -9.95
N SER A 94 5.50 13.22 -8.96
CA SER A 94 6.24 14.45 -8.69
C SER A 94 7.62 14.19 -8.06
N PHE A 95 7.84 12.99 -7.52
CA PHE A 95 9.09 12.57 -6.90
C PHE A 95 9.74 11.46 -7.72
N LYS A 96 11.01 11.64 -8.09
CA LYS A 96 11.80 10.60 -8.78
C LYS A 96 12.76 9.92 -7.81
N PRO A 97 12.58 8.61 -7.52
CA PRO A 97 13.52 7.86 -6.70
C PRO A 97 14.92 7.80 -7.32
N ASP A 98 15.95 7.70 -6.49
CA ASP A 98 17.33 7.50 -6.95
C ASP A 98 17.51 6.12 -7.59
N PHE A 99 16.80 5.11 -7.07
CA PHE A 99 16.81 3.74 -7.57
C PHE A 99 15.38 3.23 -7.73
N THR A 100 15.10 2.52 -8.82
CA THR A 100 13.81 1.86 -9.02
C THR A 100 13.99 0.52 -9.71
N GLY A 101 13.19 -0.48 -9.34
CA GLY A 101 13.20 -1.79 -9.98
C GLY A 101 12.54 -1.75 -11.36
N GLU A 102 11.39 -1.09 -11.46
CA GLU A 102 10.60 -0.96 -12.69
C GLU A 102 10.01 0.45 -12.83
N VAL A 103 10.15 1.02 -14.02
CA VAL A 103 9.47 2.27 -14.38
C VAL A 103 8.15 1.92 -15.07
N VAL A 104 7.04 2.31 -14.44
CA VAL A 104 5.69 2.03 -14.90
C VAL A 104 5.15 3.25 -15.65
N LYS A 105 4.76 3.04 -16.92
CA LYS A 105 4.23 4.09 -17.80
C LYS A 105 2.72 4.23 -17.71
N ASP A 106 2.03 3.09 -17.72
CA ASP A 106 0.58 3.03 -17.66
C ASP A 106 0.12 2.73 -16.24
N TRP A 107 -0.78 3.56 -15.72
CA TRP A 107 -1.25 3.40 -14.34
C TRP A 107 -2.07 2.11 -14.19
N ALA A 108 -1.74 1.32 -13.19
CA ALA A 108 -2.50 0.17 -12.75
C ALA A 108 -2.47 0.09 -11.21
N TRP A 109 -3.47 -0.56 -10.63
CA TRP A 109 -3.45 -0.89 -9.22
C TRP A 109 -2.64 -2.18 -9.00
N PHE A 110 -1.54 -2.08 -8.25
CA PHE A 110 -0.66 -3.20 -7.96
C PHE A 110 -1.05 -3.89 -6.66
N ILE A 111 -1.44 -5.17 -6.75
CA ILE A 111 -1.68 -6.02 -5.59
C ILE A 111 -0.39 -6.78 -5.26
N TYR A 112 0.29 -6.35 -4.20
CA TYR A 112 1.48 -6.99 -3.67
C TYR A 112 1.16 -8.22 -2.78
N PRO A 113 2.13 -9.12 -2.58
CA PRO A 113 1.95 -10.23 -1.66
C PRO A 113 1.61 -9.81 -0.21
N TRP A 114 2.14 -8.68 0.26
CA TRP A 114 1.95 -8.20 1.63
C TRP A 114 0.69 -7.36 1.86
N ASN A 115 0.02 -6.89 0.81
CA ASN A 115 -1.27 -6.19 0.92
C ASN A 115 -2.44 -6.99 0.32
N PHE A 116 -2.21 -8.24 -0.11
CA PHE A 116 -3.17 -9.08 -0.82
C PHE A 116 -4.57 -9.13 -0.18
N TYR A 117 -4.69 -9.47 1.11
CA TYR A 117 -5.99 -9.56 1.78
C TYR A 117 -6.63 -8.19 2.06
N GLU A 118 -5.82 -7.14 2.23
CA GLU A 118 -6.32 -5.78 2.39
C GLU A 118 -6.95 -5.29 1.08
N ASP A 119 -6.26 -5.50 -0.04
CA ASP A 119 -6.74 -5.14 -1.36
C ASP A 119 -7.95 -5.96 -1.78
N LEU A 120 -7.94 -7.29 -1.60
CA LEU A 120 -9.12 -8.11 -1.90
C LEU A 120 -10.34 -7.68 -1.08
N SER A 121 -10.15 -7.36 0.20
CA SER A 121 -11.22 -6.85 1.07
C SER A 121 -11.77 -5.51 0.55
N ASN A 122 -10.89 -4.55 0.27
CA ASN A 122 -11.27 -3.22 -0.21
C ASN A 122 -11.96 -3.26 -1.58
N LEU A 123 -11.44 -4.08 -2.50
CA LEU A 123 -12.04 -4.29 -3.81
C LEU A 123 -13.41 -4.98 -3.69
N THR A 124 -13.56 -5.94 -2.78
CA THR A 124 -14.87 -6.57 -2.51
C THR A 124 -15.88 -5.54 -2.00
N LEU A 125 -15.51 -4.71 -1.03
CA LEU A 125 -16.38 -3.63 -0.54
C LEU A 125 -16.76 -2.65 -1.65
N ARG A 126 -15.77 -2.22 -2.45
CA ARG A 126 -16.01 -1.31 -3.58
C ARG A 126 -16.99 -1.91 -4.58
N LEU A 127 -16.84 -3.20 -4.87
CA LEU A 127 -17.72 -3.92 -5.78
C LEU A 127 -19.15 -3.98 -5.25
N LEU A 128 -19.35 -4.37 -3.99
CA LEU A 128 -20.68 -4.42 -3.36
C LEU A 128 -21.35 -3.04 -3.25
N ARG A 129 -20.57 -1.99 -3.00
CA ARG A 129 -21.08 -0.60 -2.91
C ARG A 129 -21.49 -0.04 -4.26
N ASN A 130 -20.70 -0.28 -5.29
CA ASN A 130 -20.92 0.29 -6.61
C ASN A 130 -21.91 -0.52 -7.46
N HIS A 131 -22.16 -1.77 -7.09
CA HIS A 131 -23.03 -2.70 -7.80
C HIS A 131 -24.00 -3.39 -6.85
N PRO A 132 -24.99 -2.67 -6.28
CA PRO A 132 -25.96 -3.22 -5.34
C PRO A 132 -26.84 -4.33 -5.93
N GLU A 133 -26.90 -4.46 -7.26
CA GLU A 133 -27.53 -5.57 -7.96
C GLU A 133 -26.80 -6.91 -7.74
N LEU A 134 -25.51 -6.86 -7.40
CA LEU A 134 -24.72 -8.03 -7.06
C LEU A 134 -25.04 -8.38 -5.61
N LYS A 135 -26.00 -9.29 -5.43
CA LYS A 135 -26.55 -9.73 -4.13
C LYS A 135 -25.56 -10.47 -3.21
N GLY A 136 -24.26 -10.24 -3.37
CA GLY A 136 -23.23 -10.80 -2.49
C GLY A 136 -23.08 -12.32 -2.56
N ASP A 137 -23.51 -12.97 -3.63
CA ASP A 137 -23.35 -14.41 -3.81
C ASP A 137 -21.86 -14.82 -3.82
N PRO A 138 -21.39 -15.61 -2.84
CA PRO A 138 -19.99 -16.04 -2.74
C PRO A 138 -19.50 -16.88 -3.91
N GLU A 139 -20.40 -17.59 -4.58
CA GLU A 139 -20.04 -18.43 -5.71
C GLU A 139 -19.72 -17.59 -6.96
N GLU A 140 -20.28 -16.39 -7.03
CA GLU A 140 -20.15 -15.43 -8.13
C GLU A 140 -19.02 -14.40 -7.90
N LEU A 141 -18.57 -14.18 -6.66
CA LEU A 141 -17.50 -13.23 -6.34
C LEU A 141 -16.27 -13.38 -7.25
N SER A 142 -15.85 -14.61 -7.54
CA SER A 142 -14.70 -14.87 -8.42
C SER A 142 -14.96 -14.45 -9.87
N ALA A 143 -16.18 -14.64 -10.37
CA ALA A 143 -16.60 -14.19 -11.70
C ALA A 143 -16.64 -12.65 -11.77
N TRP A 144 -17.11 -11.99 -10.71
CA TRP A 144 -17.14 -10.54 -10.65
C TRP A 144 -15.74 -9.93 -10.60
N PHE A 145 -14.82 -10.47 -9.81
CA PHE A 145 -13.42 -10.02 -9.81
C PHE A 145 -12.78 -10.10 -11.20
N ARG A 146 -13.08 -11.18 -11.95
CA ARG A 146 -12.62 -11.31 -13.34
C ARG A 146 -13.25 -10.26 -14.24
N ARG A 147 -14.57 -10.03 -14.11
CA ARG A 147 -15.31 -9.09 -14.95
C ARG A 147 -14.91 -7.62 -14.72
N TYR A 148 -14.82 -7.20 -13.47
CA TYR A 148 -14.67 -5.79 -13.09
C TYR A 148 -13.21 -5.37 -12.89
N TYR A 149 -12.34 -6.29 -12.49
CA TYR A 149 -10.93 -5.99 -12.22
C TYR A 149 -9.95 -6.76 -13.11
N GLY A 150 -10.43 -7.66 -13.99
CA GLY A 150 -9.57 -8.42 -14.88
C GLY A 150 -8.71 -9.50 -14.19
N ILE A 151 -8.90 -9.74 -12.89
CA ILE A 151 -8.06 -10.65 -12.11
C ILE A 151 -8.78 -11.96 -11.77
N ARG A 152 -8.02 -13.06 -11.74
CA ARG A 152 -8.51 -14.38 -11.33
C ARG A 152 -8.07 -14.64 -9.89
N VAL A 153 -9.05 -14.70 -8.98
CA VAL A 153 -8.82 -15.00 -7.57
C VAL A 153 -9.64 -16.22 -7.19
N SER A 154 -9.02 -17.16 -6.46
CA SER A 154 -9.70 -18.37 -5.99
C SER A 154 -10.86 -18.02 -5.05
N ARG A 155 -11.96 -18.77 -5.13
CA ARG A 155 -13.11 -18.64 -4.21
C ARG A 155 -12.69 -18.72 -2.74
N LYS A 156 -11.76 -19.61 -2.39
CA LYS A 156 -11.23 -19.75 -1.02
C LYS A 156 -10.68 -18.41 -0.49
N ARG A 157 -9.75 -17.78 -1.22
CA ARG A 157 -9.16 -16.48 -0.84
C ARG A 157 -10.19 -15.35 -0.77
N LEU A 158 -11.15 -15.31 -1.69
CA LEU A 158 -12.22 -14.30 -1.65
C LEU A 158 -13.14 -14.50 -0.44
N ARG A 159 -13.42 -15.75 -0.07
CA ARG A 159 -14.19 -16.07 1.13
C ARG A 159 -13.44 -15.70 2.41
N GLU A 160 -12.13 -15.92 2.45
CA GLU A 160 -11.28 -15.47 3.56
C GLU A 160 -11.31 -13.94 3.70
N ALA A 161 -11.12 -13.20 2.59
CA ALA A 161 -11.23 -11.74 2.59
C ALA A 161 -12.63 -11.27 3.06
N ALA A 162 -13.71 -11.92 2.59
CA ALA A 162 -15.07 -11.64 3.03
C ALA A 162 -15.26 -11.89 4.54
N SER A 163 -14.70 -12.98 5.09
CA SER A 163 -14.73 -13.23 6.54
C SER A 163 -14.02 -12.12 7.31
N MET A 164 -12.86 -11.64 6.84
CA MET A 164 -12.16 -10.52 7.47
C MET A 164 -12.98 -9.22 7.44
N LEU A 165 -13.76 -8.99 6.39
CA LEU A 165 -14.69 -7.85 6.33
C LEU A 165 -15.82 -7.98 7.37
N CYS A 166 -16.35 -9.19 7.56
CA CYS A 166 -17.35 -9.46 8.59
C CYS A 166 -16.78 -9.25 10.00
N GLU A 167 -15.57 -9.72 10.26
CA GLU A 167 -14.87 -9.51 11.54
C GLU A 167 -14.62 -8.02 11.83
N ARG A 168 -14.39 -7.22 10.79
CA ARG A 168 -14.26 -5.76 10.89
C ARG A 168 -15.59 -5.01 11.00
N GLY A 169 -16.72 -5.72 10.94
CA GLY A 169 -18.06 -5.13 10.99
C GLY A 169 -18.42 -4.30 9.76
N LEU A 170 -17.76 -4.52 8.62
CA LEU A 170 -18.02 -3.78 7.37
C LEU A 170 -19.02 -4.49 6.46
N THR A 171 -19.16 -5.80 6.65
CA THR A 171 -20.14 -6.66 5.97
C THR A 171 -20.72 -7.65 6.97
N LYS A 172 -21.78 -8.35 6.59
CA LYS A 172 -22.33 -9.48 7.33
C LYS A 172 -22.88 -10.54 6.38
N TRP A 173 -23.02 -11.76 6.88
CA TRP A 173 -23.65 -12.85 6.16
C TRP A 173 -25.15 -12.86 6.42
N GLU A 174 -25.96 -12.72 5.38
CA GLU A 174 -27.41 -12.93 5.41
C GLU A 174 -27.75 -14.20 4.61
N GLY A 175 -27.95 -15.31 5.33
CA GLY A 175 -28.01 -16.62 4.72
C GLY A 175 -26.68 -16.97 4.04
N LYS A 176 -26.69 -17.07 2.71
CA LYS A 176 -25.47 -17.29 1.89
C LYS A 176 -24.89 -16.00 1.31
N ALA A 177 -25.61 -14.88 1.38
CA ALA A 177 -25.21 -13.63 0.75
C ALA A 177 -24.30 -12.79 1.66
N LEU A 178 -23.25 -12.21 1.08
CA LEU A 178 -22.41 -11.20 1.74
C LEU A 178 -23.02 -9.81 1.50
N VAL A 179 -23.58 -9.21 2.54
CA VAL A 179 -24.20 -7.88 2.45
C VAL A 179 -23.38 -6.85 3.21
N LEU A 180 -23.49 -5.59 2.82
CA LEU A 180 -22.90 -4.48 3.57
C LEU A 180 -23.56 -4.41 4.97
N ALA A 181 -22.76 -4.10 5.99
CA ALA A 181 -23.23 -3.99 7.37
C ALA A 181 -24.01 -2.69 7.62
#